data_AF-A0A2G2HHL0-F1
#
_entry.id   AF-A0A2G2HHL0-F1
#
_cell.length_a   1.000
_cell.length_b   1.000
_cell.length_c   1.000
_cell.angle_alpha   90.00
_cell.angle_beta   90.00
_cell.angle_gamma   90.00
#
_symmetry.space_group_name_H-M   'P 1'
#
loop_
_entity.id
_entity.type
_entity.pdbx_description
1 polymer ?
#
loop_
_entity_poly.entity_id
_entity_poly.type
_entity_poly.pdbx_seq_one_letter_code
_entity_poly.pdbx_strand_id
1 'polypeptide(L)'
;MIEKKYPVWTPFTIKAGTYPGQTKDINTIAQPNLLVVTKDTPDETVYLLTKTIYENLPFLNSVHKATKAMSLNKAIAGLPMPLHPGAARYYKEQGINIPASLIAK
;
A
#
# COMPACT_ATOMS: atom_id res chain seq x y z
N MET A 1 -23.32 4.78 4.38
CA MET A 1 -22.20 4.40 3.50
C MET A 1 -21.40 3.30 4.18
N ILE A 2 -21.07 2.21 3.46
CA ILE A 2 -20.38 1.02 3.98
C ILE A 2 -19.08 1.39 4.71
N GLU A 3 -18.33 2.37 4.19
CA GLU A 3 -17.10 2.92 4.76
C GLU A 3 -17.20 3.37 6.23
N LYS A 4 -18.38 3.88 6.68
CA LYS A 4 -18.57 4.31 8.07
C LYS A 4 -18.67 3.14 9.06
N LYS A 5 -19.17 1.98 8.58
CA LYS A 5 -19.34 0.77 9.40
C LYS A 5 -18.15 -0.20 9.22
N TYR A 6 -17.50 -0.15 8.06
CA TYR A 6 -16.39 -1.02 7.68
C TYR A 6 -15.28 -0.19 7.02
N PRO A 7 -14.36 0.41 7.82
CA PRO A 7 -13.37 1.38 7.34
C PRO A 7 -12.32 0.80 6.39
N VAL A 8 -12.28 -0.52 6.24
CA VAL A 8 -11.39 -1.24 5.31
C VAL A 8 -11.85 -1.17 3.85
N TRP A 9 -13.09 -0.75 3.59
CA TRP A 9 -13.65 -0.65 2.24
C TRP A 9 -13.82 0.81 1.83
N THR A 10 -13.26 1.18 0.68
CA THR A 10 -13.40 2.52 0.10
C THR A 10 -14.17 2.47 -1.22
N PRO A 11 -14.97 3.49 -1.56
CA PRO A 11 -15.58 3.59 -2.88
C PRO A 11 -14.52 3.62 -3.99
N PHE A 12 -14.75 2.89 -5.08
CA PHE A 12 -13.88 2.85 -6.23
C PHE A 12 -14.69 2.81 -7.53
N THR A 13 -14.21 3.50 -8.56
CA THR A 13 -14.82 3.49 -9.89
C THR A 13 -13.89 2.79 -10.87
N ILE A 14 -14.33 1.65 -11.39
CA ILE A 14 -13.70 1.01 -12.54
C ILE A 14 -14.14 1.79 -13.77
N LYS A 15 -13.22 2.54 -14.38
CA LYS A 15 -13.50 3.39 -15.54
C LYS A 15 -13.95 2.58 -16.75
N ALA A 16 -14.81 3.13 -17.58
CA ALA A 16 -15.17 2.57 -18.88
C ALA A 16 -13.90 2.21 -19.69
N GLY A 17 -13.93 1.07 -20.39
CA GLY A 17 -12.81 0.57 -21.17
C GLY A 17 -11.71 -0.13 -20.35
N THR A 18 -11.93 -0.42 -19.06
CA THR A 18 -10.99 -1.22 -18.27
C THR A 18 -10.94 -2.68 -18.75
N TYR A 19 -12.09 -3.22 -19.17
CA TYR A 19 -12.21 -4.58 -19.70
C TYR A 19 -12.88 -4.57 -21.09
N PRO A 20 -12.55 -5.53 -21.98
CA PRO A 20 -13.25 -5.67 -23.27
C PRO A 20 -14.77 -5.76 -23.08
N GLY A 21 -15.52 -4.94 -23.80
CA GLY A 21 -16.98 -4.90 -23.74
C GLY A 21 -17.58 -4.11 -22.56
N GLN A 22 -16.76 -3.60 -21.63
CA GLN A 22 -17.24 -2.75 -20.55
C GLN A 22 -17.26 -1.26 -20.98
N THR A 23 -18.44 -0.77 -21.36
CA THR A 23 -18.63 0.57 -21.95
C THR A 23 -19.06 1.67 -20.98
N LYS A 24 -19.36 1.33 -19.71
CA LYS A 24 -19.83 2.26 -18.69
C LYS A 24 -18.99 2.15 -17.43
N ASP A 25 -18.72 3.27 -16.76
CA ASP A 25 -18.13 3.28 -15.42
C ASP A 25 -18.89 2.35 -14.48
N ILE A 26 -18.16 1.54 -13.71
CA ILE A 26 -18.72 0.65 -12.69
C ILE A 26 -18.31 1.15 -11.32
N ASN A 27 -19.27 1.56 -10.51
CA ASN A 27 -19.06 1.93 -9.12
C ASN A 27 -19.06 0.68 -8.25
N THR A 28 -18.00 0.52 -7.45
CA THR A 28 -17.77 -0.63 -6.59
C THR A 28 -17.04 -0.21 -5.31
N ILE A 29 -16.58 -1.18 -4.53
CA ILE A 29 -15.71 -1.02 -3.37
C ILE A 29 -14.32 -1.58 -3.67
N ALA A 30 -13.31 -1.06 -3.00
CA ALA A 30 -11.93 -1.53 -3.07
C ALA A 30 -11.31 -1.62 -1.67
N GLN A 31 -10.21 -2.38 -1.58
CA GLN A 31 -9.30 -2.40 -0.43
C GLN A 31 -7.88 -2.12 -0.89
N PRO A 32 -7.04 -1.48 -0.06
CA PRO A 32 -5.62 -1.39 -0.34
C PRO A 32 -5.00 -2.80 -0.31
N ASN A 33 -4.10 -3.07 -1.26
CA ASN A 33 -3.29 -4.28 -1.23
C ASN A 33 -2.10 -4.07 -0.29
N LEU A 34 -1.88 -5.03 0.62
CA LEU A 34 -0.86 -4.95 1.66
C LEU A 34 0.15 -6.08 1.52
N LEU A 35 1.43 -5.76 1.66
CA LEU A 35 2.47 -6.76 1.90
C LEU A 35 2.71 -6.86 3.41
N VAL A 36 2.43 -8.03 3.98
CA VAL A 36 2.48 -8.27 5.43
C VAL A 36 3.56 -9.29 5.74
N VAL A 37 4.24 -9.11 6.87
CA VAL A 37 5.24 -10.02 7.42
C VAL A 37 4.90 -10.33 8.88
N THR A 38 5.44 -11.42 9.41
CA THR A 38 5.36 -11.73 10.84
C THR A 38 6.21 -10.78 11.66
N LYS A 39 5.85 -10.55 12.93
CA LYS A 39 6.63 -9.72 13.85
C LYS A 39 8.06 -10.23 14.10
N ASP A 40 8.28 -11.53 13.91
CA ASP A 40 9.56 -12.19 14.20
C ASP A 40 10.50 -12.21 12.99
N THR A 41 10.07 -11.63 11.85
CA THR A 41 10.93 -11.49 10.68
C THR A 41 12.09 -10.54 11.03
N PRO A 42 13.34 -10.87 10.70
CA PRO A 42 14.47 -10.00 11.06
C PRO A 42 14.31 -8.58 10.51
N ASP A 43 14.55 -7.58 11.36
CA ASP A 43 14.40 -6.15 11.02
C ASP A 43 15.15 -5.76 9.75
N GLU A 44 16.39 -6.24 9.60
CA GLU A 44 17.21 -5.93 8.43
C GLU A 44 16.63 -6.53 7.15
N THR A 45 16.05 -7.73 7.22
CA THR A 45 15.37 -8.34 6.07
C THR A 45 14.18 -7.48 5.63
N VAL A 46 13.37 -7.00 6.58
CA VAL A 46 12.21 -6.16 6.25
C VAL A 46 12.63 -4.77 5.77
N TYR A 47 13.69 -4.19 6.33
CA TYR A 47 14.28 -2.94 5.85
C TYR A 47 14.73 -3.07 4.39
N LEU A 48 15.55 -4.09 4.08
CA LEU A 48 16.05 -4.31 2.72
C LEU A 48 14.91 -4.60 1.74
N LEU A 49 13.94 -5.42 2.13
CA LEU A 49 12.76 -5.69 1.29
C LEU A 49 12.00 -4.40 0.95
N THR A 50 11.72 -3.57 1.97
CA THR A 50 11.01 -2.29 1.78
C THR A 50 11.81 -1.38 0.87
N LYS A 51 13.11 -1.23 1.13
CA LYS A 51 14.04 -0.42 0.34
C LYS A 51 14.07 -0.86 -1.12
N THR A 52 14.25 -2.15 -1.37
CA THR A 52 14.31 -2.72 -2.72
C THR A 52 13.02 -2.42 -3.49
N ILE A 53 11.85 -2.53 -2.87
CA ILE A 53 10.57 -2.23 -3.54
C ILE A 53 10.50 -0.75 -3.97
N TYR A 54 10.75 0.18 -3.05
CA TYR A 54 10.55 1.60 -3.31
C TYR A 54 11.65 2.24 -4.17
N GLU A 55 12.89 1.76 -4.07
CA GLU A 55 14.00 2.23 -4.92
C GLU A 55 13.93 1.66 -6.35
N ASN A 56 13.17 0.57 -6.56
CA ASN A 56 13.03 -0.07 -7.88
C ASN A 56 11.60 0.02 -8.44
N LEU A 57 10.81 1.02 -8.02
CA LEU A 57 9.45 1.23 -8.55
C LEU A 57 9.37 1.29 -10.08
N PRO A 58 10.32 1.91 -10.82
CA PRO A 58 10.27 1.89 -12.28
C PRO A 58 10.32 0.47 -12.87
N PHE A 59 11.15 -0.41 -12.29
CA PHE A 59 11.20 -1.81 -12.68
C PHE A 59 9.88 -2.51 -12.34
N LEU A 60 9.37 -2.34 -11.13
CA LEU A 60 8.10 -2.95 -10.72
C LEU A 60 6.91 -2.51 -11.60
N ASN A 61 6.89 -1.24 -12.00
CA ASN A 61 5.90 -0.65 -12.92
C ASN A 61 5.92 -1.26 -14.32
N SER A 62 7.06 -1.83 -14.74
CA SER A 62 7.18 -2.56 -15.99
C SER A 62 6.59 -3.97 -15.90
N VAL A 63 6.59 -4.57 -14.70
CA VAL A 63 6.07 -5.93 -14.46
C VAL A 63 4.54 -5.92 -14.41
N HIS A 64 3.92 -4.98 -13.71
CA HIS A 64 2.46 -4.95 -13.57
C HIS A 64 1.87 -3.54 -13.50
N LYS A 65 0.86 -3.25 -14.34
CA LYS A 65 0.29 -1.90 -14.46
C LYS A 65 -0.27 -1.34 -13.15
N ALA A 66 -0.80 -2.18 -12.25
CA ALA A 66 -1.35 -1.73 -10.98
C ALA A 66 -0.31 -1.10 -10.04
N THR A 67 0.97 -1.44 -10.18
CA THR A 67 2.01 -0.88 -9.31
C THR A 67 2.31 0.59 -9.64
N LYS A 68 1.83 1.11 -10.78
CA LYS A 68 1.89 2.54 -11.10
C LYS A 68 1.14 3.42 -10.10
N ALA A 69 0.23 2.83 -9.32
CA ALA A 69 -0.45 3.52 -8.23
C ALA A 69 0.40 3.60 -6.94
N MET A 70 1.48 2.81 -6.85
CA MET A 70 2.38 2.83 -5.70
C MET A 70 3.23 4.09 -5.71
N SER A 71 3.31 4.73 -4.56
CA SER A 71 4.26 5.79 -4.30
C SER A 71 4.62 5.79 -2.82
N LEU A 72 5.81 6.29 -2.50
CA LEU A 72 6.30 6.34 -1.13
C LEU A 72 5.35 7.16 -0.23
N ASN A 73 4.83 8.29 -0.72
CA ASN A 73 3.92 9.15 0.05
C ASN A 73 2.57 8.48 0.39
N LYS A 74 2.20 7.43 -0.35
CA LYS A 74 0.96 6.66 -0.11
C LYS A 74 1.22 5.34 0.60
N ALA A 75 2.47 4.99 0.85
CA ALA A 75 2.90 3.69 1.35
C ALA A 75 2.25 3.28 2.68
N ILE A 76 2.05 4.26 3.57
CA ILE A 76 1.54 4.02 4.93
C ILE A 76 0.09 4.50 5.13
N ALA A 77 -0.55 4.97 4.06
CA ALA A 77 -1.89 5.52 4.13
C ALA A 77 -2.94 4.41 4.31
N GLY A 78 -3.77 4.54 5.36
CA GLY A 78 -4.89 3.62 5.59
C GLY A 78 -4.47 2.23 6.07
N LEU A 79 -3.25 2.06 6.57
CA LEU A 79 -2.82 0.79 7.17
C LEU A 79 -3.62 0.49 8.46
N PRO A 80 -4.20 -0.72 8.60
CA PRO A 80 -4.98 -1.10 9.77
C PRO A 80 -4.13 -1.65 10.92
N MET A 81 -2.81 -1.83 10.70
CA MET A 81 -1.88 -2.48 11.63
C MET A 81 -0.54 -1.73 11.70
N PRO A 82 0.22 -1.89 12.80
CA PRO A 82 1.53 -1.27 12.93
C PRO A 82 2.52 -1.69 11.84
N LEU A 83 3.49 -0.82 11.57
CA LEU A 83 4.62 -1.12 10.71
C LEU A 83 5.62 -2.00 11.46
N HIS A 84 6.22 -2.93 10.74
CA HIS A 84 7.41 -3.63 11.19
C HIS A 84 8.56 -2.64 11.44
N PRO A 85 9.41 -2.79 12.48
CA PRO A 85 10.48 -1.83 12.77
C PRO A 85 11.42 -1.58 11.58
N GLY A 86 11.82 -2.64 10.87
CA GLY A 86 12.58 -2.53 9.61
C GLY A 86 11.92 -1.63 8.53
N ALA A 87 10.62 -1.76 8.29
CA ALA A 87 9.90 -0.91 7.34
C ALA A 87 9.76 0.54 7.85
N ALA A 88 9.45 0.70 9.15
CA ALA A 88 9.33 2.00 9.79
C ALA A 88 10.65 2.78 9.73
N ARG A 89 11.80 2.10 9.90
CA ARG A 89 13.12 2.69 9.72
C ARG A 89 13.30 3.25 8.31
N TYR A 90 13.03 2.45 7.27
CA TYR A 90 13.15 2.91 5.88
C TYR A 90 12.27 4.14 5.60
N TYR A 91 10.98 4.08 5.97
CA TYR A 91 10.07 5.20 5.73
C TYR A 91 10.51 6.50 6.44
N LYS A 92 11.01 6.40 7.68
CA LYS A 92 11.58 7.56 8.39
C LYS A 92 12.81 8.14 7.68
N GLU A 93 13.72 7.30 7.21
CA GLU A 93 14.91 7.72 6.45
C GLU A 93 14.52 8.47 5.16
N GLN A 94 13.40 8.09 4.54
CA GLN A 94 12.85 8.77 3.36
C GLN A 94 11.98 10.00 3.71
N GLY A 95 11.97 10.44 4.97
CA GLY A 95 11.24 11.65 5.40
C GLY A 95 9.74 11.46 5.61
N ILE A 96 9.24 10.22 5.64
CA ILE A 96 7.82 9.96 5.91
C ILE A 96 7.55 10.09 7.41
N ASN A 97 6.60 10.96 7.76
CA ASN A 97 6.12 11.09 9.12
C ASN A 97 5.19 9.91 9.47
N ILE A 98 5.58 9.10 10.45
CA ILE A 98 4.84 7.90 10.85
C ILE A 98 3.89 8.23 12.01
N PRO A 99 2.56 8.08 11.84
CA PRO A 99 1.59 8.25 12.92
C PRO A 99 1.83 7.28 14.08
N ALA A 100 1.53 7.71 15.31
CA ALA A 100 1.70 6.87 16.51
C ALA A 100 0.92 5.55 16.44
N SER A 101 -0.21 5.50 15.74
CA SER A 101 -1.00 4.28 15.52
C SER A 101 -0.27 3.20 14.70
N LEU A 102 0.76 3.58 13.94
CA LEU A 102 1.54 2.69 13.09
C LEU A 102 2.88 2.29 13.71
N ILE A 103 3.17 2.70 14.94
CA ILE A 103 4.39 2.31 15.65
C ILE A 103 4.09 1.03 16.45
N ALA A 104 4.86 -0.03 16.19
CA ALA A 104 4.75 -1.27 16.96
C ALA A 104 5.07 -1.02 18.45
N LYS A 105 4.31 -1.66 19.34
CA LYS A 105 4.51 -1.60 20.80
C LYS A 105 5.35 -2.76 21.27
#